data_AF-A0A1G6L2G3-F1
#
_entry.id   AF-A0A1G6L2G3-F1
#
_cell.length_a   1.000
_cell.length_b   1.000
_cell.length_c   1.000
_cell.angle_alpha   90.00
_cell.angle_beta   90.00
_cell.angle_gamma   90.00
#
_symmetry.space_group_name_H-M   'P 1'
#
loop_
_entity.id
_entity.type
_entity.pdbx_description
1 polymer ?
#
loop_
_entity_poly.entity_id
_entity_poly.type
_entity_poly.pdbx_seq_one_letter_code
_entity_poly.pdbx_strand_id
1 'polypeptide(L)'
;MDDLLKKRLVKFIITACLLFFIIFLIFEIYEINRRKDYQYKIEFFQHYLRDNYGLNDMIIADFVEVFEMLNEKRPDIAKKISPLEMIAIGEKETNFRNIKGDGDDSLGFFQVQEPTYWFVKNKYEDLFYEINFLGLPWIWDNVRVRPDAQLLSSMLYLYYLKDRFSEEYAYSHYNGGNIYYHQDIMVIINEIEEKYKQYRKQKERNQYD
;
A
#
# COMPACT_ATOMS: atom_id res chain seq x y z
N MET A 1 27.80 -42.92 -24.87
CA MET A 1 27.76 -42.19 -23.58
C MET A 1 27.83 -43.21 -22.47
N ASP A 2 28.91 -43.18 -21.68
CA ASP A 2 29.22 -44.17 -20.64
C ASP A 2 28.09 -44.26 -19.58
N ASP A 3 27.80 -45.46 -19.08
CA ASP A 3 26.68 -45.74 -18.17
C ASP A 3 26.85 -44.99 -16.84
N LEU A 4 28.10 -44.76 -16.44
CA LEU A 4 28.47 -43.91 -15.31
C LEU A 4 28.06 -42.44 -15.54
N LEU A 5 28.23 -41.93 -16.77
CA LEU A 5 27.89 -40.55 -17.13
C LEU A 5 26.37 -40.34 -17.09
N LYS A 6 25.59 -41.32 -17.58
CA LYS A 6 24.13 -41.32 -17.50
C LYS A 6 23.63 -41.28 -16.04
N LYS A 7 24.18 -42.12 -15.17
CA LYS A 7 23.82 -42.15 -13.74
C LYS A 7 24.15 -40.84 -13.03
N ARG A 8 25.30 -40.24 -13.34
CA ARG A 8 25.69 -38.92 -12.80
C ARG A 8 24.74 -37.81 -13.27
N LEU A 9 24.38 -37.81 -14.56
CA LEU A 9 23.44 -36.85 -15.12
C LEU A 9 22.04 -36.97 -14.47
N VAL A 10 21.52 -38.20 -14.32
CA VAL A 10 20.23 -38.44 -13.67
C VAL A 10 20.24 -37.95 -12.22
N LYS A 11 21.29 -38.27 -11.45
CA LYS A 11 21.45 -37.76 -10.08
C LYS A 11 21.50 -36.23 -10.04
N PHE A 12 22.24 -35.60 -10.94
CA PHE A 12 22.30 -34.15 -11.03
C PHE A 12 20.93 -33.53 -11.30
N ILE A 13 20.18 -34.07 -12.26
CA ILE A 13 18.82 -33.60 -12.57
C ILE A 13 17.90 -33.74 -11.36
N ILE A 14 17.90 -34.90 -10.69
CA ILE A 14 17.09 -35.12 -9.48
C ILE A 14 17.44 -34.09 -8.39
N THR A 15 18.73 -33.88 -8.12
CA THR A 15 19.18 -32.90 -7.12
C THR A 15 18.77 -31.48 -7.51
N ALA A 16 18.91 -31.10 -8.79
CA ALA A 16 18.50 -29.78 -9.26
C ALA A 16 16.98 -29.57 -9.14
N CYS A 17 16.17 -30.59 -9.46
CA CYS A 17 14.71 -30.55 -9.28
C CYS A 17 14.33 -30.42 -7.80
N LEU A 18 14.99 -31.14 -6.90
CA LEU A 18 14.75 -31.03 -5.46
C LEU A 18 15.11 -29.64 -4.93
N LEU A 19 16.23 -29.07 -5.36
CA LEU A 19 16.63 -27.71 -5.00
C LEU A 19 15.61 -26.67 -5.50
N PHE A 20 15.18 -26.78 -6.75
CA PHE A 20 14.16 -25.90 -7.32
C PHE A 20 12.84 -26.01 -6.53
N PHE A 21 12.41 -27.22 -6.19
CA PHE A 21 11.20 -27.44 -5.40
C PHE A 21 11.30 -26.82 -4.00
N ILE A 22 12.46 -26.95 -3.32
CA ILE A 22 12.69 -26.30 -2.02
C ILE A 22 12.63 -24.78 -2.14
N ILE A 23 13.28 -24.20 -3.15
CA ILE A 23 13.25 -22.75 -3.40
C ILE A 23 11.82 -22.28 -3.66
N PHE A 24 11.05 -23.02 -4.46
CA PHE A 24 9.65 -22.74 -4.74
C PHE A 24 8.81 -22.77 -3.44
N LEU A 25 8.97 -23.78 -2.59
CA LEU A 25 8.27 -23.84 -1.30
C LEU A 25 8.63 -22.68 -0.37
N ILE A 26 9.90 -22.30 -0.29
CA ILE A 26 10.34 -21.14 0.49
C ILE A 26 9.67 -19.86 -0.02
N PHE A 27 9.60 -19.69 -1.35
CA PHE A 27 8.95 -18.57 -1.99
C PHE A 27 7.44 -18.52 -1.69
N GLU A 28 6.74 -19.65 -1.79
CA GLU A 28 5.31 -19.73 -1.45
C GLU A 28 5.03 -19.39 0.02
N ILE A 29 5.82 -19.94 0.94
CA ILE A 29 5.71 -19.62 2.38
C ILE A 29 5.95 -18.13 2.62
N TYR A 30 6.95 -17.55 1.96
CA TYR A 30 7.22 -16.12 2.03
C TYR A 30 6.03 -15.29 1.55
N GLU A 31 5.46 -15.60 0.38
CA GLU A 31 4.33 -14.88 -0.18
C GLU A 31 3.04 -15.03 0.66
N ILE A 32 2.82 -16.19 1.28
CA ILE A 32 1.71 -16.40 2.23
C ILE A 32 1.88 -15.51 3.46
N ASN A 33 3.07 -15.52 4.08
CA ASN A 33 3.35 -14.70 5.25
C ASN A 33 3.26 -13.20 4.95
N ARG A 34 3.74 -12.78 3.78
CA ARG A 34 3.65 -11.41 3.29
C ARG A 34 2.20 -10.96 3.10
N ARG A 35 1.35 -11.79 2.49
CA ARG A 35 -0.11 -11.50 2.38
C ARG A 35 -0.77 -11.39 3.75
N LYS A 36 -0.44 -12.29 4.67
CA LYS A 36 -0.98 -12.27 6.04
C LYS A 36 -0.57 -11.01 6.80
N ASP A 37 0.70 -10.60 6.72
CA ASP A 37 1.17 -9.36 7.34
C ASP A 37 0.50 -8.12 6.73
N TYR A 38 0.32 -8.10 5.40
CA TYR A 38 -0.40 -7.00 4.75
C TYR A 38 -1.85 -6.90 5.24
N GLN A 39 -2.54 -8.03 5.38
CA GLN A 39 -3.89 -8.06 5.94
C GLN A 39 -3.94 -7.57 7.40
N TYR A 40 -2.95 -7.94 8.22
CA TYR A 40 -2.85 -7.41 9.58
C TYR A 40 -2.64 -5.89 9.61
N LYS A 41 -1.90 -5.33 8.66
CA LYS A 41 -1.73 -3.88 8.51
C LYS A 41 -3.02 -3.20 8.05
N ILE A 42 -3.81 -3.81 7.17
CA ILE A 42 -5.12 -3.30 6.77
C ILE A 42 -6.07 -3.25 7.97
N GLU A 43 -6.15 -4.33 8.76
CA GLU A 43 -7.00 -4.30 9.95
C GLU A 43 -6.53 -3.29 10.99
N PHE A 44 -5.21 -3.21 11.21
CA PHE A 44 -4.64 -2.20 12.09
C PHE A 44 -4.98 -0.78 11.61
N PHE A 45 -4.90 -0.53 10.30
CA PHE A 45 -5.33 0.73 9.68
C PHE A 45 -6.78 1.04 10.02
N GLN A 46 -7.71 0.09 9.86
CA GLN A 46 -9.13 0.27 10.20
C GLN A 46 -9.32 0.65 11.68
N HIS A 47 -8.70 -0.11 12.59
CA HIS A 47 -8.77 0.17 14.03
C HIS A 47 -8.17 1.54 14.37
N TYR A 48 -7.01 1.85 13.81
CA TYR A 48 -6.32 3.12 14.06
C TYR A 48 -7.16 4.32 13.63
N LEU A 49 -7.76 4.26 12.44
CA LEU A 49 -8.60 5.34 11.94
C LEU A 49 -9.88 5.53 12.76
N ARG A 50 -10.53 4.42 13.14
CA ARG A 50 -11.74 4.47 13.96
C ARG A 50 -11.45 5.07 15.33
N ASP A 51 -10.40 4.59 16.00
CA ASP A 51 -10.14 4.91 17.41
C ASP A 51 -9.49 6.29 17.61
N ASN A 52 -8.65 6.74 16.67
CA ASN A 52 -7.90 7.99 16.82
C ASN A 52 -8.53 9.18 16.09
N TYR A 53 -9.31 8.93 15.05
CA TYR A 53 -9.85 9.98 14.19
C TYR A 53 -11.37 9.97 14.07
N GLY A 54 -12.05 8.94 14.59
CA GLY A 54 -13.51 8.84 14.52
C GLY A 54 -14.03 8.76 13.08
N LEU A 55 -13.23 8.22 12.15
CA LEU A 55 -13.66 8.03 10.77
C LEU A 55 -14.82 7.03 10.73
N ASN A 56 -15.82 7.32 9.89
CA ASN A 56 -16.98 6.44 9.76
C ASN A 56 -16.63 5.14 9.03
N ASP A 57 -17.41 4.09 9.28
CA ASP A 57 -17.13 2.76 8.74
C ASP A 57 -17.24 2.70 7.19
N MET A 58 -18.03 3.57 6.56
CA MET A 58 -18.14 3.61 5.09
C MET A 58 -16.85 4.12 4.44
N ILE A 59 -16.27 5.21 4.95
CA ILE A 59 -14.98 5.74 4.48
C ILE A 59 -13.87 4.72 4.70
N ILE A 60 -13.87 4.06 5.87
CA ILE A 60 -12.89 3.02 6.17
C ILE A 60 -13.03 1.84 5.21
N ALA A 61 -14.26 1.41 4.89
CA ALA A 61 -14.51 0.35 3.92
C ALA A 61 -13.98 0.72 2.53
N ASP A 62 -14.27 1.93 2.05
CA ASP A 62 -13.74 2.43 0.76
C ASP A 62 -12.19 2.38 0.72
N PHE A 63 -11.52 2.71 1.82
CA PHE A 63 -10.06 2.57 1.91
C PHE A 63 -9.58 1.12 1.90
N VAL A 64 -10.27 0.23 2.62
CA VAL A 64 -9.94 -1.19 2.70
C VAL A 64 -10.05 -1.85 1.35
N GLU A 65 -11.12 -1.57 0.59
CA GLU A 65 -11.32 -2.11 -0.75
C GLU A 65 -10.14 -1.77 -1.68
N VAL A 66 -9.59 -0.55 -1.60
CA VAL A 66 -8.39 -0.17 -2.36
C VAL A 66 -7.17 -0.98 -1.97
N PHE A 67 -6.91 -1.17 -0.67
CA PHE A 67 -5.77 -1.98 -0.22
C PHE A 67 -5.89 -3.44 -0.64
N GLU A 68 -7.09 -4.03 -0.52
CA GLU A 68 -7.34 -5.41 -0.92
C GLU A 68 -7.19 -5.57 -2.43
N MET A 69 -7.79 -4.68 -3.22
CA MET A 69 -7.66 -4.64 -4.67
C MET A 69 -6.19 -4.55 -5.09
N LEU A 70 -5.40 -3.64 -4.51
CA LEU A 70 -3.98 -3.51 -4.85
C LEU A 70 -3.18 -4.73 -4.43
N ASN A 71 -3.45 -5.32 -3.26
CA ASN A 71 -2.75 -6.51 -2.80
C ASN A 71 -3.00 -7.75 -3.68
N GLU A 72 -4.20 -7.85 -4.26
CA GLU A 72 -4.57 -8.91 -5.20
C GLU A 72 -4.06 -8.65 -6.62
N LYS A 73 -4.39 -7.49 -7.20
CA LYS A 73 -4.20 -7.20 -8.62
C LYS A 73 -2.85 -6.57 -8.94
N ARG A 74 -2.26 -5.84 -7.99
CA ARG A 74 -0.97 -5.12 -8.15
C ARG A 74 -0.07 -5.31 -6.93
N PRO A 75 0.33 -6.56 -6.64
CA PRO A 75 1.16 -6.87 -5.48
C PRO A 75 2.52 -6.16 -5.52
N ASP A 76 2.98 -5.71 -6.69
CA ASP A 76 4.16 -4.85 -6.84
C ASP A 76 3.99 -3.49 -6.14
N ILE A 77 2.79 -2.90 -6.20
CA ILE A 77 2.45 -1.65 -5.51
C ILE A 77 2.29 -1.91 -4.01
N ALA A 78 1.50 -2.93 -3.64
CA ALA A 78 1.24 -3.29 -2.24
C ALA A 78 2.51 -3.68 -1.47
N LYS A 79 3.54 -4.19 -2.18
CA LYS A 79 4.86 -4.48 -1.59
C LYS A 79 5.68 -3.22 -1.31
N LYS A 80 5.50 -2.14 -2.09
CA LYS A 80 6.25 -0.88 -1.92
C LYS A 80 5.53 0.16 -1.06
N ILE A 81 4.20 0.11 -1.01
CA ILE A 81 3.36 1.05 -0.26
C ILE A 81 2.52 0.30 0.78
N SER A 82 2.86 0.49 2.04
CA SER A 82 2.22 -0.10 3.21
C SER A 82 1.00 0.71 3.67
N PRO A 83 -0.06 0.07 4.20
CA PRO A 83 -1.14 0.79 4.88
C PRO A 83 -0.64 1.70 6.01
N LEU A 84 0.45 1.31 6.69
CA LEU A 84 1.05 2.13 7.76
C LEU A 84 1.61 3.47 7.24
N GLU A 85 2.15 3.48 6.03
CA GLU A 85 2.62 4.72 5.40
C GLU A 85 1.44 5.64 5.07
N MET A 86 0.32 5.05 4.63
CA MET A 86 -0.89 5.81 4.34
C MET A 86 -1.51 6.40 5.61
N ILE A 87 -1.36 5.73 6.77
CA ILE A 87 -1.68 6.36 8.07
C ILE A 87 -0.82 7.60 8.28
N ALA A 88 0.50 7.48 8.11
CA ALA A 88 1.42 8.58 8.34
C ALA A 88 1.14 9.79 7.44
N ILE A 89 0.88 9.55 6.15
CA ILE A 89 0.55 10.59 5.18
C ILE A 89 -0.79 11.24 5.52
N GLY A 90 -1.85 10.45 5.78
CA GLY A 90 -3.16 11.03 6.11
C GLY A 90 -3.17 11.82 7.42
N GLU A 91 -2.39 11.36 8.41
CA GLU A 91 -2.15 12.07 9.67
C GLU A 91 -1.44 13.40 9.41
N LYS A 92 -0.34 13.38 8.66
CA LYS A 92 0.48 14.57 8.37
C LYS A 92 -0.24 15.60 7.50
N GLU A 93 -0.95 15.15 6.47
CA GLU A 93 -1.59 16.03 5.48
C GLU A 93 -2.81 16.74 6.06
N THR A 94 -3.70 16.02 6.75
CA THR A 94 -4.98 16.58 7.18
C THR A 94 -5.44 16.21 8.58
N ASN A 95 -4.69 15.35 9.27
CA ASN A 95 -5.18 14.64 10.45
C ASN A 95 -6.49 13.90 10.11
N PHE A 96 -6.51 13.22 8.96
CA PHE A 96 -7.65 12.51 8.37
C PHE A 96 -8.94 13.33 8.24
N ARG A 97 -8.83 14.62 7.92
CA ARG A 97 -9.99 15.46 7.59
C ARG A 97 -10.15 15.58 6.08
N ASN A 98 -11.36 15.36 5.58
CA ASN A 98 -11.68 15.54 4.16
C ASN A 98 -11.90 17.02 3.83
N ILE A 99 -10.81 17.75 3.59
CA ILE A 99 -10.80 19.21 3.36
C ILE A 99 -10.10 19.56 2.04
N LYS A 100 -10.36 20.78 1.54
CA LYS A 100 -9.57 21.39 0.46
C LYS A 100 -8.38 22.13 1.07
N GLY A 101 -7.23 22.08 0.40
CA GLY A 101 -6.01 22.80 0.75
C GLY A 101 -5.43 23.57 -0.43
N ASP A 102 -4.29 24.23 -0.20
CA ASP A 102 -3.48 24.93 -1.21
C ASP A 102 -4.28 25.82 -2.19
N GLY A 103 -5.21 26.63 -1.67
CA GLY A 103 -6.02 27.51 -2.53
C GLY A 103 -7.06 26.80 -3.38
N ASP A 104 -7.56 25.65 -2.92
CA ASP A 104 -8.50 24.73 -3.57
C ASP A 104 -7.91 23.75 -4.60
N ASP A 105 -6.58 23.73 -4.74
CA ASP A 105 -5.87 22.87 -5.70
C ASP A 105 -5.54 21.47 -5.15
N SER A 106 -5.52 21.29 -3.83
CA SER A 106 -5.35 19.99 -3.16
C SER A 106 -6.60 19.57 -2.40
N LEU A 107 -6.87 18.25 -2.36
CA LEU A 107 -8.15 17.73 -1.90
C LEU A 107 -8.02 16.45 -1.09
N GLY A 108 -8.82 16.39 -0.04
CA GLY A 108 -9.16 15.15 0.63
C GLY A 108 -8.18 14.74 1.72
N PHE A 109 -8.35 13.52 2.23
CA PHE A 109 -7.59 13.00 3.38
C PHE A 109 -6.06 13.05 3.19
N PHE A 110 -5.60 12.93 1.94
CA PHE A 110 -4.19 12.85 1.57
C PHE A 110 -3.70 14.06 0.74
N GLN A 111 -4.50 15.14 0.68
CA GLN A 111 -4.21 16.38 -0.06
C GLN A 111 -3.70 16.13 -1.49
N VAL A 112 -4.40 15.27 -2.25
CA VAL A 112 -4.04 14.99 -3.65
C VAL A 112 -4.32 16.25 -4.48
N GLN A 113 -3.39 16.63 -5.36
CA GLN A 113 -3.60 17.73 -6.30
C GLN A 113 -4.29 17.28 -7.59
N GLU A 114 -5.07 18.16 -8.22
CA GLU A 114 -5.77 17.84 -9.48
C GLU A 114 -4.84 17.29 -10.58
N PRO A 115 -3.69 17.94 -10.90
CA PRO A 115 -2.79 17.41 -11.92
C PRO A 115 -2.22 16.03 -11.56
N THR A 116 -1.97 15.79 -10.28
CA THR A 116 -1.49 14.50 -9.76
C THR A 116 -2.54 13.41 -9.94
N TYR A 117 -3.80 13.70 -9.61
CA TYR A 117 -4.92 12.79 -9.84
C TYR A 117 -5.03 12.40 -11.32
N TRP A 118 -5.06 13.38 -12.23
CA TRP A 118 -5.16 13.10 -13.66
C TRP A 118 -3.96 12.34 -14.21
N PHE A 119 -2.75 12.66 -13.74
CA PHE A 119 -1.55 11.93 -14.09
C PHE A 119 -1.65 10.44 -13.72
N VAL A 120 -1.96 10.13 -12.46
CA VAL A 120 -2.02 8.72 -12.01
C VAL A 120 -3.22 7.99 -12.61
N LYS A 121 -4.36 8.66 -12.79
CA LYS A 121 -5.52 8.07 -13.46
C LYS A 121 -5.19 7.66 -14.88
N ASN A 122 -4.56 8.54 -15.66
CA ASN A 122 -4.20 8.23 -17.04
C ASN A 122 -3.10 7.15 -17.13
N LYS A 123 -2.22 7.08 -16.14
CA LYS A 123 -1.14 6.10 -16.09
C LYS A 123 -1.59 4.70 -15.64
N TYR A 124 -2.61 4.62 -14.78
CA TYR A 124 -3.10 3.38 -14.16
C TYR A 124 -4.63 3.26 -14.32
N GLU A 125 -5.11 3.54 -15.53
CA GLU A 125 -6.55 3.67 -15.82
C GLU A 125 -7.35 2.42 -15.45
N ASP A 126 -6.75 1.24 -15.65
CA ASP A 126 -7.31 -0.06 -15.29
C ASP A 126 -7.74 -0.13 -13.82
N LEU A 127 -6.91 0.37 -12.89
CA LEU A 127 -7.22 0.35 -11.46
C LEU A 127 -8.35 1.31 -11.08
N PHE A 128 -8.52 2.40 -11.81
CA PHE A 128 -9.60 3.35 -11.58
C PHE A 128 -10.96 2.83 -12.05
N TYR A 129 -10.99 1.89 -13.02
CA TYR A 129 -12.22 1.20 -13.39
C TYR A 129 -12.69 0.21 -12.33
N GLU A 130 -11.76 -0.37 -11.57
CA GLU A 130 -12.06 -1.38 -10.53
C GLU A 130 -12.84 -0.79 -9.35
N ILE A 131 -12.53 0.45 -8.95
CA ILE A 131 -13.27 1.17 -7.90
C ILE A 131 -14.60 1.76 -8.40
N ASN A 132 -15.17 1.21 -9.48
CA ASN A 132 -16.46 1.57 -10.06
C ASN A 132 -16.69 3.09 -10.21
N PHE A 133 -15.73 3.79 -10.79
CA PHE A 133 -15.89 5.21 -11.09
C PHE A 133 -16.86 5.48 -12.28
N LEU A 134 -17.49 4.43 -12.82
CA LEU A 134 -18.43 4.52 -13.95
C LEU A 134 -19.75 5.23 -13.59
N GLY A 135 -20.06 5.37 -12.30
CA GLY A 135 -21.30 5.99 -11.81
C GLY A 135 -21.28 7.52 -11.68
N LEU A 136 -20.11 8.17 -11.79
CA LEU A 136 -19.97 9.62 -11.69
C LEU A 136 -19.18 10.16 -12.87
N PRO A 137 -19.49 11.37 -13.39
CA PRO A 137 -18.65 12.05 -14.36
C PRO A 137 -17.22 12.19 -13.84
N TRP A 138 -16.23 11.98 -14.71
CA TRP A 138 -14.82 12.23 -14.41
C TRP A 138 -14.56 13.73 -14.29
N ILE A 139 -14.82 14.29 -13.12
CA ILE A 139 -14.62 15.69 -12.77
C ILE A 139 -13.86 15.72 -11.44
N TRP A 140 -12.84 16.57 -11.33
CA TRP A 140 -12.00 16.68 -10.15
C TRP A 140 -12.80 16.85 -8.85
N ASP A 141 -13.83 17.70 -8.85
CA ASP A 141 -14.66 17.93 -7.66
C ASP A 141 -15.40 16.67 -7.17
N ASN A 142 -15.66 15.67 -8.03
CA ASN A 142 -16.27 14.41 -7.61
C ASN A 142 -15.31 13.55 -6.77
N VAL A 143 -14.00 13.76 -6.87
CA VAL A 143 -13.00 13.07 -6.03
C VAL A 143 -13.22 13.39 -4.55
N ARG A 144 -13.81 14.54 -4.21
CA ARG A 144 -14.09 14.95 -2.82
C ARG A 144 -14.90 13.92 -2.04
N VAL A 145 -15.86 13.27 -2.69
CA VAL A 145 -16.78 12.32 -2.07
C VAL A 145 -16.35 10.87 -2.29
N ARG A 146 -15.10 10.65 -2.74
CA ARG A 146 -14.55 9.36 -3.13
C ARG A 146 -13.27 9.04 -2.35
N PRO A 147 -13.41 8.54 -1.10
CA PRO A 147 -12.26 8.17 -0.28
C PRO A 147 -11.38 7.13 -0.97
N ASP A 148 -11.99 6.14 -1.63
CA ASP A 148 -11.33 5.15 -2.47
C ASP A 148 -10.41 5.78 -3.52
N ALA A 149 -10.91 6.74 -4.30
CA ALA A 149 -10.11 7.41 -5.33
C ALA A 149 -9.02 8.31 -4.73
N GLN A 150 -9.28 8.97 -3.60
CA GLN A 150 -8.26 9.76 -2.89
C GLN A 150 -7.11 8.88 -2.42
N LEU A 151 -7.39 7.73 -1.82
CA LEU A 151 -6.38 6.78 -1.37
C LEU A 151 -5.63 6.17 -2.56
N LEU A 152 -6.37 5.68 -3.57
CA LEU A 152 -5.76 5.07 -4.75
C LEU A 152 -4.81 6.05 -5.44
N SER A 153 -5.24 7.31 -5.66
CA SER A 153 -4.37 8.33 -6.24
C SER A 153 -3.13 8.59 -5.41
N SER A 154 -3.26 8.71 -4.09
CA SER A 154 -2.13 8.95 -3.19
C SER A 154 -1.13 7.78 -3.23
N MET A 155 -1.61 6.53 -3.14
CA MET A 155 -0.76 5.34 -3.22
C MET A 155 -0.05 5.21 -4.57
N LEU A 156 -0.75 5.45 -5.68
CA LEU A 156 -0.18 5.37 -7.03
C LEU A 156 0.85 6.45 -7.29
N TYR A 157 0.61 7.65 -6.75
CA TYR A 157 1.56 8.75 -6.86
C TYR A 157 2.80 8.47 -6.03
N LEU A 158 2.63 8.03 -4.77
CA LEU A 158 3.75 7.65 -3.92
C LEU A 158 4.56 6.50 -4.53
N TYR A 159 3.90 5.48 -5.08
CA TYR A 159 4.55 4.39 -5.80
C TYR A 159 5.40 4.90 -6.97
N TYR A 160 4.85 5.80 -7.78
CA TYR A 160 5.56 6.44 -8.86
C TYR A 160 6.80 7.21 -8.38
N LEU A 161 6.66 7.96 -7.29
CA LEU A 161 7.76 8.73 -6.70
C LEU A 161 8.85 7.82 -6.14
N LYS A 162 8.51 6.73 -5.43
CA LYS A 162 9.49 5.75 -4.94
C LYS A 162 10.24 5.08 -6.09
N ASP A 163 9.56 4.78 -7.19
CA ASP A 163 10.18 4.19 -8.38
C ASP A 163 11.14 5.17 -9.08
N ARG A 164 10.77 6.46 -9.13
CA ARG A 164 11.55 7.49 -9.83
C ARG A 164 12.71 8.05 -9.01
N PHE A 165 12.52 8.25 -7.71
CA PHE A 165 13.43 9.02 -6.86
C PHE A 165 13.97 8.23 -5.66
N SER A 166 13.63 6.95 -5.51
CA SER A 166 13.85 6.13 -4.31
C SER A 166 12.98 6.52 -3.12
N GLU A 167 12.94 5.66 -2.09
CA GLU A 167 12.12 5.84 -0.90
C GLU A 167 12.51 7.06 -0.07
N GLU A 168 13.81 7.37 0.01
CA GLU A 168 14.33 8.52 0.77
C GLU A 168 13.75 9.84 0.27
N TYR A 169 13.63 10.00 -1.06
CA TYR A 169 13.18 11.26 -1.66
C TYR A 169 11.68 11.28 -1.99
N ALA A 170 11.01 10.13 -1.99
CA ALA A 170 9.61 10.04 -2.41
C ALA A 170 8.67 10.90 -1.54
N TYR A 171 8.81 10.86 -0.21
CA TYR A 171 7.97 11.67 0.68
C TYR A 171 8.21 13.17 0.49
N SER A 172 9.47 13.58 0.33
CA SER A 172 9.81 14.98 0.04
C SER A 172 9.13 15.45 -1.25
N HIS A 173 9.21 14.66 -2.33
CA HIS A 173 8.56 14.98 -3.59
C HIS A 173 7.04 14.92 -3.54
N TYR A 174 6.45 14.10 -2.67
CA TYR A 174 5.01 14.06 -2.43
C TYR A 174 4.51 15.44 -1.99
N ASN A 175 5.30 16.13 -1.13
CA ASN A 175 5.03 17.49 -0.65
C ASN A 175 5.86 18.56 -1.39
N GLY A 176 6.02 18.45 -2.71
CA GLY A 176 6.62 19.50 -3.53
C GLY A 176 8.13 19.70 -3.37
N GLY A 177 8.85 18.73 -2.81
CA GLY A 177 10.31 18.75 -2.62
C GLY A 177 10.77 19.23 -1.23
N ASN A 178 9.87 19.23 -0.24
CA ASN A 178 10.19 19.62 1.12
C ASN A 178 10.95 18.52 1.89
N ILE A 179 12.24 18.74 2.14
CA ILE A 179 13.08 17.77 2.87
C ILE A 179 12.62 17.52 4.32
N TYR A 180 12.00 18.50 4.98
CA TYR A 180 11.51 18.34 6.34
C TYR A 180 10.27 17.45 6.39
N TYR A 181 9.48 17.44 5.31
CA TYR A 181 8.33 16.56 5.21
C TYR A 181 8.72 15.08 5.27
N HIS A 182 9.82 14.69 4.62
CA HIS A 182 10.36 13.33 4.76
C HIS A 182 10.67 12.98 6.22
N GLN A 183 11.34 13.87 6.94
CA GLN A 183 11.72 13.63 8.34
C GLN A 183 10.48 13.45 9.23
N ASP A 184 9.48 14.30 9.06
CA ASP A 184 8.22 14.22 9.79
C ASP A 184 7.47 12.91 9.51
N ILE A 185 7.36 12.50 8.25
CA ILE A 185 6.72 11.24 7.88
C ILE A 185 7.46 10.05 8.48
N MET A 186 8.80 10.04 8.46
CA MET A 186 9.58 8.95 9.04
C MET A 186 9.41 8.84 10.56
N VAL A 187 9.28 9.97 11.27
CA VAL A 187 8.95 9.96 12.70
C VAL A 187 7.59 9.31 12.93
N ILE A 188 6.56 9.75 12.19
CA ILE A 188 5.20 9.22 12.33
C ILE A 188 5.14 7.72 11.97
N ILE A 189 5.82 7.29 10.90
CA ILE A 189 5.91 5.87 10.51
C ILE A 189 6.49 5.04 11.65
N ASN A 190 7.61 5.48 12.25
CA ASN A 190 8.25 4.74 13.34
C ASN A 190 7.31 4.56 14.55
N GLU A 191 6.55 5.61 14.90
CA GLU A 191 5.56 5.53 15.98
C GLU A 191 4.41 4.56 15.64
N ILE A 192 3.91 4.63 14.42
CA ILE A 192 2.86 3.73 13.91
C ILE A 192 3.34 2.28 13.88
N GLU A 193 4.58 2.03 13.47
CA GLU A 193 5.16 0.69 13.44
C GLU A 193 5.23 0.07 14.84
N GLU A 194 5.60 0.84 15.86
CA GLU A 194 5.61 0.35 17.24
C GLU A 194 4.20 0.01 17.73
N LYS A 195 3.20 0.85 17.41
CA LYS A 195 1.78 0.55 17.71
C LYS A 195 1.32 -0.72 16.97
N TYR A 196 1.68 -0.87 15.69
CA TYR A 196 1.37 -2.06 14.90
C TYR A 196 2.00 -3.33 15.49
N LYS A 197 3.26 -3.28 15.92
CA LYS A 197 3.96 -4.42 16.56
C LYS A 197 3.22 -4.87 17.82
N GLN A 198 2.68 -3.93 18.61
CA GLN A 198 1.88 -4.25 19.80
C GLN A 198 0.54 -4.88 19.42
N TYR A 199 -0.18 -4.27 18.48
CA TYR A 199 -1.44 -4.81 17.95
C TYR A 199 -1.27 -6.26 17.44
N ARG A 200 -0.25 -6.49 16.60
CA ARG A 200 0.03 -7.79 16.02
C ARG A 200 0.31 -8.86 17.08
N LYS A 201 1.11 -8.55 18.10
CA LYS A 201 1.39 -9.46 19.22
C LYS A 201 0.14 -9.85 19.98
N GLN A 202 -0.79 -8.91 20.20
CA GLN A 202 -2.06 -9.19 20.88
C GLN A 202 -2.95 -10.10 20.02
N LYS A 203 -3.07 -9.78 18.73
CA LYS A 203 -3.87 -10.59 17.79
C LYS A 203 -3.36 -12.02 17.66
N GLU A 204 -2.04 -12.19 17.57
CA GLU A 204 -1.43 -13.52 17.49
C GLU A 204 -1.64 -14.31 18.79
N ARG A 205 -1.63 -13.68 19.98
CA ARG A 205 -1.96 -14.37 21.25
C ARG A 205 -3.42 -14.85 21.27
N ASN A 206 -4.35 -13.97 20.93
CA ASN A 206 -5.79 -14.28 20.93
C ASN A 206 -6.21 -15.35 19.90
N GLN A 207 -5.34 -15.73 18.96
CA GLN A 207 -5.59 -16.82 18.00
C GLN A 207 -5.28 -18.21 18.57
N TYR A 208 -4.56 -18.30 19.71
CA TYR A 208 -4.14 -19.57 20.33
C TYR A 208 -4.81 -19.84 21.69
N ASP A 209 -5.65 -18.93 22.16
CA ASP A 209 -6.54 -19.10 23.32
C ASP A 209 -7.94 -19.52 22.87
#